data_AF-A0A7G9YSV7-F1
#
_entry.id   AF-A0A7G9YSV7-F1
#
_cell.length_a   1.000
_cell.length_b   1.000
_cell.length_c   1.000
_cell.angle_alpha   90.00
_cell.angle_beta   90.00
_cell.angle_gamma   90.00
#
_symmetry.space_group_name_H-M   'P 1'
#
loop_
_entity.id
_entity.type
_entity.pdbx_description
1 polymer ?
#
loop_
_entity_poly.entity_id
_entity_poly.type
_entity_poly.pdbx_seq_one_letter_code
_entity_poly.pdbx_strand_id
1 'polypeptide(L)'
;MWKVDETGRFLFSDRTDPDQTVLFKHEPDYRQLKKLIVDEFKGKEVPIEEIEEFVDNTGFLDTHFKTPLLKPMELEANPPEIRVVKSKRNRKGAYPKGTIIGF
;
A
#
# COMPACT_ATOMS: atom_id res chain seq x y z
N MET A 1 -17.16 -4.54 -36.53
CA MET A 1 -16.12 -3.68 -35.90
C MET A 1 -16.45 -3.63 -34.42
N TRP A 2 -15.63 -4.22 -33.55
CA TRP A 2 -15.90 -4.22 -32.11
C TRP A 2 -15.39 -2.92 -31.50
N LYS A 3 -16.29 -2.13 -30.90
CA LYS A 3 -15.94 -0.96 -30.08
C LYS A 3 -15.64 -1.47 -28.68
N VAL A 4 -14.37 -1.39 -28.29
CA VAL A 4 -13.93 -1.65 -26.91
C VAL A 4 -13.90 -0.31 -26.19
N ASP A 5 -14.42 -0.28 -24.96
CA ASP A 5 -14.47 0.92 -24.13
C ASP A 5 -13.05 1.39 -23.73
N GLU A 6 -12.75 2.67 -23.93
CA GLU A 6 -11.40 3.26 -23.77
C GLU A 6 -10.97 3.37 -22.30
N THR A 7 -11.92 3.25 -21.35
CA THR A 7 -11.60 3.37 -19.92
C THR A 7 -11.00 2.12 -19.30
N GLY A 8 -11.05 0.98 -20.01
CA GLY A 8 -10.50 -0.30 -19.54
C GLY A 8 -11.17 -0.88 -18.29
N ARG A 9 -12.32 -0.34 -17.87
CA ARG A 9 -13.04 -0.77 -16.67
C ARG A 9 -13.94 -1.96 -17.01
N PHE A 10 -13.35 -3.14 -17.13
CA PHE A 10 -14.10 -4.39 -17.24
C PHE A 10 -14.35 -4.94 -15.84
N LEU A 11 -15.62 -5.02 -15.44
CA LEU A 11 -16.02 -5.76 -14.25
C LEU A 11 -16.50 -7.14 -14.70
N PHE A 12 -15.69 -8.18 -14.46
CA PHE A 12 -16.15 -9.56 -14.62
C PHE A 12 -17.07 -9.88 -13.44
N SER A 13 -18.38 -9.88 -13.69
CA SER A 13 -19.41 -10.27 -12.73
C SER A 13 -19.92 -11.65 -13.13
N ASP A 14 -19.26 -12.69 -12.63
CA ASP A 14 -19.78 -14.05 -12.70
C ASP A 14 -20.69 -14.26 -11.48
N ARG A 15 -21.99 -14.37 -11.74
CA ARG A 15 -23.04 -14.44 -10.71
C ARG A 15 -23.26 -15.86 -10.17
N THR A 16 -22.40 -16.80 -10.57
CA THR A 16 -22.69 -18.24 -10.46
C THR A 16 -22.01 -18.88 -9.25
N ASP A 17 -20.96 -18.26 -8.69
CA ASP A 17 -20.26 -18.76 -7.51
C ASP A 17 -19.73 -17.60 -6.63
N PRO A 18 -20.28 -17.39 -5.42
CA PRO A 18 -19.78 -16.39 -4.47
C PRO A 18 -18.33 -16.60 -4.03
N ASP A 19 -17.81 -17.84 -4.12
CA ASP A 19 -16.48 -18.24 -3.65
C ASP A 19 -15.46 -18.38 -4.81
N GLN A 20 -15.82 -17.92 -6.01
CA GLN A 20 -14.96 -18.02 -7.19
C GLN A 20 -13.63 -17.30 -6.98
N THR A 21 -12.53 -18.04 -7.11
CA THR A 21 -11.19 -17.46 -7.05
C THR A 21 -10.92 -16.66 -8.31
N VAL A 22 -11.05 -15.33 -8.22
CA VAL A 22 -10.73 -14.40 -9.31
C VAL A 22 -9.22 -14.15 -9.40
N LEU A 23 -8.68 -14.14 -10.62
CA LEU A 23 -7.26 -13.81 -10.89
C LEU A 23 -6.93 -12.35 -10.52
N PHE A 24 -7.90 -11.46 -10.63
CA PHE A 24 -7.78 -10.04 -10.29
C PHE A 24 -8.73 -9.72 -9.15
N LYS A 25 -8.18 -9.44 -7.96
CA LYS A 25 -8.97 -8.91 -6.86
C LYS A 25 -9.16 -7.42 -7.06
N HIS A 26 -10.34 -6.92 -6.68
CA HIS A 26 -10.65 -5.48 -6.74
C HIS A 26 -9.71 -4.66 -5.85
N GLU A 27 -9.21 -5.26 -4.76
CA GLU A 27 -8.26 -4.64 -3.85
C GLU A 27 -6.89 -5.35 -3.90
N PRO A 28 -5.78 -4.60 -3.81
CA PRO A 28 -4.44 -5.17 -3.72
C PRO A 28 -4.30 -6.03 -2.46
N ASP A 29 -3.40 -7.02 -2.49
CA ASP A 29 -3.05 -7.75 -1.28
C ASP A 29 -2.13 -6.90 -0.38
N TYR A 30 -2.75 -6.07 0.47
CA TYR A 30 -2.03 -5.24 1.44
C TYR A 30 -1.22 -6.05 2.45
N ARG A 31 -1.58 -7.32 2.70
CA ARG A 31 -0.81 -8.18 3.62
C ARG A 31 0.50 -8.60 2.98
N GLN A 32 0.48 -8.91 1.69
CA GLN A 32 1.69 -9.18 0.93
C GLN A 32 2.60 -7.95 0.89
N LEU A 33 2.06 -6.78 0.54
CA LEU A 33 2.82 -5.53 0.50
C LEU A 33 3.44 -5.19 1.85
N LYS A 34 2.68 -5.35 2.94
CA LYS A 34 3.16 -5.17 4.31
C LYS A 34 4.39 -6.03 4.58
N LYS A 35 4.31 -7.33 4.26
CA LYS A 35 5.39 -8.26 4.49
C LYS A 35 6.64 -7.87 3.71
N LEU A 36 6.50 -7.50 2.44
CA LEU A 36 7.61 -7.07 1.59
C LEU A 36 8.33 -5.84 2.17
N ILE A 37 7.57 -4.82 2.58
CA ILE A 37 8.12 -3.59 3.16
C ILE A 37 8.81 -3.88 4.50
N VAL A 38 8.17 -4.64 5.39
CA VAL A 38 8.77 -4.97 6.68
C VAL A 38 10.02 -5.80 6.49
N ASP A 39 10.02 -6.83 5.63
CA ASP A 39 11.18 -7.68 5.40
C ASP A 39 12.36 -6.89 4.82
N GLU A 40 12.11 -5.90 3.94
CA GLU A 40 13.14 -5.06 3.32
C GLU A 40 13.71 -3.99 4.28
N PHE A 41 12.84 -3.35 5.05
CA PHE A 41 13.19 -2.14 5.82
C PHE A 41 13.37 -2.36 7.33
N LYS A 42 13.17 -3.59 7.84
CA LYS A 42 13.30 -3.92 9.27
C LYS A 42 14.61 -3.41 9.87
N GLY A 43 14.52 -2.60 10.92
CA GLY A 43 15.67 -2.07 11.64
C GLY A 43 16.39 -0.91 10.93
N LYS A 44 15.82 -0.38 9.84
CA LYS A 44 16.33 0.80 9.14
C LYS A 44 15.43 2.01 9.40
N GLU A 45 16.02 3.20 9.34
CA GLU A 45 15.29 4.46 9.25
C GLU A 45 15.39 4.97 7.81
N VAL A 46 14.27 4.95 7.09
CA VAL A 46 14.24 5.27 5.67
C VAL A 46 13.31 6.46 5.35
N PRO A 47 13.67 7.28 4.36
CA PRO A 47 12.77 8.31 3.85
C PRO A 47 11.59 7.66 3.12
N ILE A 48 10.43 8.32 3.16
CA ILE A 48 9.21 7.86 2.48
C ILE A 48 9.42 7.67 0.98
N GLU A 49 10.30 8.46 0.37
CA GLU A 49 10.67 8.38 -1.04
C GLU A 49 11.31 7.03 -1.43
N GLU A 50 12.11 6.45 -0.53
CA GLU A 50 12.74 5.14 -0.77
C GLU A 50 11.70 4.01 -0.68
N ILE A 51 10.69 4.18 0.17
CA ILE A 51 9.55 3.26 0.25
C ILE A 51 8.69 3.40 -1.01
N GLU A 52 8.44 4.62 -1.51
CA GLU A 52 7.73 4.87 -2.78
C GLU A 52 8.41 4.13 -3.94
N GLU A 53 9.73 4.30 -4.08
CA GLU A 53 10.51 3.65 -5.13
C GLU A 53 10.48 2.11 -5.01
N PHE A 54 10.54 1.57 -3.80
CA PHE A 54 10.39 0.13 -3.59
C PHE A 54 8.99 -0.36 -3.98
N VAL A 55 7.93 0.36 -3.59
CA VAL A 55 6.54 0.02 -3.89
C VAL A 55 6.30 0.04 -5.40
N ASP A 56 6.81 1.04 -6.11
CA ASP A 56 6.72 1.14 -7.58
C ASP A 56 7.32 -0.08 -8.28
N ASN A 57 8.44 -0.60 -7.76
CA ASN A 57 9.09 -1.80 -8.30
C ASN A 57 8.34 -3.11 -8.01
N THR A 58 7.43 -3.12 -7.03
CA THR A 58 6.64 -4.31 -6.65
C THR A 58 5.31 -4.43 -7.39
N GLY A 59 4.99 -3.49 -8.28
CA GLY A 59 3.74 -3.48 -9.05
C GLY A 59 2.52 -2.99 -8.25
N PHE A 60 2.73 -2.36 -7.10
CA PHE A 60 1.70 -1.69 -6.32
C PHE A 60 1.70 -0.18 -6.64
N LEU A 61 0.57 0.49 -6.44
CA LEU A 61 0.46 1.94 -6.62
C LEU A 61 0.81 2.68 -5.32
N ASP A 62 1.35 3.90 -5.45
CA ASP A 62 1.56 4.83 -4.33
C ASP A 62 0.35 5.01 -3.41
N THR A 63 -0.85 5.03 -4.02
CA THR A 63 -2.12 5.18 -3.30
C THR A 63 -2.38 4.01 -2.35
N HIS A 64 -1.80 2.83 -2.64
CA HIS A 64 -2.03 1.58 -1.93
C HIS A 64 -1.16 1.38 -0.69
N PHE A 65 -0.21 2.28 -0.36
CA PHE A 65 0.63 2.07 0.82
C PHE A 65 0.52 3.19 1.87
N LYS A 66 0.35 4.46 1.50
CA LYS A 66 0.34 5.57 2.48
C LYS A 66 -0.80 5.50 3.49
N THR A 67 -2.05 5.49 3.00
CA THR A 67 -3.24 5.48 3.88
C THR A 67 -3.65 4.08 4.30
N PRO A 68 -3.76 3.09 3.39
CA PRO A 68 -4.30 1.78 3.77
C PRO A 68 -3.28 0.89 4.49
N LEU A 69 -1.96 1.17 4.40
CA LEU A 69 -0.93 0.35 5.03
C LEU A 69 -0.18 1.08 6.16
N LEU A 70 0.46 2.23 5.89
CA LEU A 70 1.27 2.90 6.92
C LEU A 70 0.43 3.45 8.08
N LYS A 71 -0.75 4.00 7.78
CA LYS A 71 -1.64 4.54 8.83
C LYS A 71 -2.05 3.49 9.87
N PRO A 72 -2.56 2.30 9.50
CA PRO A 72 -2.88 1.27 10.50
C PRO A 72 -1.63 0.72 11.20
N MET A 73 -0.48 0.62 10.52
CA MET A 73 0.79 0.22 11.16
C MET A 73 1.27 1.22 12.22
N GLU A 74 0.96 2.52 12.07
CA GLU A 74 1.29 3.55 13.05
C GLU A 74 0.26 3.66 14.19
N LEU A 75 -1.04 3.63 13.85
CA LEU A 75 -2.10 4.05 14.77
C LEU A 75 -2.88 2.88 15.41
N GLU A 76 -3.02 1.77 14.69
CA GLU A 76 -3.92 0.68 15.09
C GLU A 76 -3.14 -0.53 15.64
N ALA A 77 -1.88 -0.70 15.23
CA ALA A 77 -1.00 -1.74 15.74
C ALA A 77 -0.58 -1.46 17.20
N ASN A 78 -0.62 -2.50 18.05
CA ASN A 78 -0.15 -2.46 19.43
C ASN A 78 0.75 -3.68 19.71
N PRO A 79 2.09 -3.53 19.79
CA PRO A 79 2.87 -2.29 19.68
C PRO A 79 2.89 -1.69 18.25
N PRO A 80 3.19 -0.39 18.11
CA PRO A 80 3.32 0.25 16.79
C PRO A 80 4.43 -0.42 15.98
N GLU A 81 4.12 -0.85 14.76
CA GLU A 81 5.09 -1.52 13.89
C GLU A 81 5.99 -0.52 13.15
N ILE A 82 5.54 0.74 13.02
CA ILE A 82 6.34 1.81 12.46
C ILE A 82 6.41 3.00 13.42
N ARG A 83 7.55 3.68 13.41
CA ARG A 83 7.75 4.92 14.15
C ARG A 83 8.19 6.03 13.22
N VAL A 84 7.44 7.14 13.22
CA VAL A 84 7.87 8.33 12.47
C VAL A 84 8.95 9.06 13.28
N VAL A 85 10.17 9.08 12.75
CA VAL A 85 11.34 9.69 13.39
C VAL A 85 11.37 11.19 13.13
N LYS A 86 11.12 11.60 11.88
CA LYS A 86 11.13 13.00 11.44
C LYS A 86 10.04 13.21 10.39
N SER A 87 9.23 14.25 10.53
CA SER A 87 8.23 14.59 9.51
C SER A 87 7.85 16.06 9.59
N LYS A 88 7.45 16.63 8.46
CA LYS A 88 6.81 17.95 8.36
C LYS A 88 5.29 17.89 8.55
N ARG A 89 4.73 16.74 8.91
CA ARG A 89 3.28 16.53 9.02
C ARG A 89 2.67 17.33 10.17
N ASN A 90 1.49 17.90 9.92
CA ASN A 90 0.67 18.55 10.95
C ASN A 90 -0.28 17.59 11.68
N ARG A 91 -0.55 16.40 11.10
CA ARG A 91 -1.44 15.38 11.68
C ARG A 91 -0.81 13.99 11.58
N LYS A 92 -1.09 13.12 12.55
CA LYS A 92 -0.71 11.70 12.48
C LYS A 92 -1.42 10.99 11.33
N GLY A 93 -0.80 9.96 10.77
CA GLY A 93 -1.32 9.24 9.60
C GLY A 93 -1.21 9.99 8.26
N ALA A 94 -0.40 11.05 8.21
CA ALA A 94 -0.01 11.71 6.96
C ALA A 94 1.50 11.59 6.75
N TYR A 95 1.91 11.24 5.54
CA TYR A 95 3.29 10.99 5.16
C TYR A 95 3.69 11.90 3.97
N PRO A 96 3.91 13.20 4.22
CA PRO A 96 4.43 14.09 3.19
C PRO A 96 5.90 13.76 2.86
N LYS A 97 6.37 14.22 1.70
CA LYS A 97 7.77 14.10 1.27
C LYS A 97 8.74 14.59 2.36
N GLY A 98 9.85 13.88 2.53
CA GLY A 98 10.87 14.09 3.56
C GLY A 98 10.48 13.54 4.94
N THR A 99 9.50 12.64 5.01
CA THR A 99 9.18 11.90 6.24
C THR A 99 10.12 10.71 6.38
N ILE A 100 10.76 10.58 7.55
CA ILE A 100 11.63 9.45 7.90
C ILE A 100 10.83 8.50 8.80
N ILE A 101 10.78 7.24 8.39
CA ILE A 101 10.05 6.15 9.05
C ILE A 101 11.07 5.10 9.51
N GLY A 102 11.00 4.71 10.77
CA GLY A 102 11.70 3.56 11.32
C GLY A 102 10.78 2.35 11.41
N PHE A 103 11.28 1.20 10.98
CA PHE A 103 10.63 -0.12 11.03
C PHE A 103 11.29 -1.06 12.04
#